data_AF-E2C7V0-F1
#
_entry.id   AF-E2C7V0-F1
#
_cell.length_a   1.000
_cell.length_b   1.000
_cell.length_c   1.000
_cell.angle_alpha   90.00
_cell.angle_beta   90.00
_cell.angle_gamma   90.00
#
_symmetry.space_group_name_H-M   'P 1'
#
loop_
_entity.id
_entity.type
_entity.pdbx_description
1 polymer ?
#
loop_
_entity_poly.entity_id
_entity_poly.type
_entity_poly.pdbx_seq_one_letter_code
_entity_poly.pdbx_strand_id
1 'polypeptide(L)' 'WPSCDFFLFPKLKMALEGQRFSTIHEIKAKSQIQLKRIPKEAFHQYFSNWRLRCHKCISQG' A
#
# COMPACT_ATOMS: atom_id res chain seq x y z
N TRP A 1 -7.00 -8.54 6.19
CA TRP A 1 -5.87 -8.20 5.30
C TRP A 1 -5.56 -6.69 5.37
N PRO A 2 -5.26 -6.13 6.55
CA PRO A 2 -5.15 -4.68 6.73
C PRO A 2 -4.03 -4.04 5.90
N SER A 3 -2.94 -4.76 5.63
CA SER A 3 -1.82 -4.25 4.84
C SER A 3 -2.14 -4.09 3.34
N CYS A 4 -3.08 -4.87 2.78
CA CYS A 4 -3.42 -4.75 1.37
C CYS A 4 -4.29 -3.50 1.15
N ASP A 5 -5.39 -3.42 1.91
CA ASP A 5 -6.42 -2.38 1.78
C ASP A 5 -5.94 -0.98 2.18
N PHE A 6 -5.12 -0.87 3.23
CA PHE A 6 -4.75 0.43 3.78
C PHE A 6 -3.32 0.89 3.47
N PHE A 7 -2.48 0.04 2.89
CA PHE A 7 -1.10 0.40 2.56
C PHE A 7 -0.75 0.19 1.09
N LEU A 8 -0.97 -1.01 0.56
CA LEU A 8 -0.61 -1.35 -0.82
C LEU A 8 -1.50 -0.65 -1.86
N PHE A 9 -2.82 -0.81 -1.78
CA PHE A 9 -3.73 -0.23 -2.77
C PHE A 9 -3.73 1.30 -2.78
N PRO A 10 -3.68 2.01 -1.64
CA PRO A 10 -3.56 3.47 -1.66
C PRO A 10 -2.27 3.94 -2.34
N LYS A 11 -1.12 3.33 -2.04
CA LYS A 11 0.15 3.67 -2.69
C LYS A 11 0.11 3.41 -4.20
N LEU A 12 -0.47 2.27 -4.60
CA LEU A 12 -0.59 1.90 -5.99
C LEU A 12 -1.54 2.85 -6.74
N LYS A 13 -2.70 3.14 -6.15
CA LYS A 13 -3.68 4.09 -6.70
C LYS A 13 -3.06 5.45 -6.89
N MET A 14 -2.40 6.02 -5.88
CA MET A 14 -1.74 7.32 -5.98
C MET A 14 -0.69 7.36 -7.09
N ALA A 15 0.07 6.27 -7.27
CA ALA A 15 1.12 6.22 -8.30
C ALA A 15 0.58 6.07 -9.74
N LEU A 16 -0.64 5.53 -9.89
CA LEU A 16 -1.28 5.29 -11.17
C LEU A 16 -2.38 6.32 -11.49
N GLU A 17 -2.74 7.17 -10.52
CA GLU A 17 -3.77 8.19 -10.68
C GLU A 17 -3.39 9.19 -11.78
N GLY A 18 -4.38 9.60 -12.57
CA GLY A 18 -4.19 10.53 -13.68
C GLY A 18 -3.52 9.95 -14.92
N GLN A 19 -3.06 8.70 -14.89
CA GLN A 19 -2.48 8.04 -16.06
C GLN A 19 -3.57 7.30 -16.86
N ARG A 20 -3.63 7.57 -18.16
CA ARG A 20 -4.41 6.76 -19.10
C ARG A 20 -3.58 5.58 -19.55
N PHE A 21 -4.18 4.40 -19.55
CA PHE A 21 -3.55 3.17 -20.00
C PHE A 21 -4.34 2.60 -21.16
N SER A 22 -3.66 2.22 -22.24
CA SER A 22 -4.32 1.66 -23.43
C SER A 22 -4.52 0.16 -23.33
N THR A 23 -3.72 -0.53 -22.50
CA THR A 23 -3.77 -1.99 -22.38
C THR A 23 -3.64 -2.46 -20.94
N ILE A 24 -4.21 -3.63 -20.66
CA ILE A 24 -4.06 -4.31 -19.35
C ILE A 24 -2.59 -4.64 -19.08
N HIS A 25 -1.80 -4.93 -20.12
CA HIS A 25 -0.38 -5.27 -19.98
C HIS A 25 0.42 -4.09 -19.42
N GLU A 26 0.11 -2.88 -19.88
CA GLU A 26 0.73 -1.64 -19.40
C GLU A 26 0.39 -1.38 -17.92
N ILE A 27 -0.88 -1.56 -17.54
CA ILE A 27 -1.32 -1.45 -16.14
C ILE A 27 -0.57 -2.44 -15.26
N LYS A 28 -0.47 -3.71 -15.69
CA LYS A 28 0.24 -4.76 -14.94
C LYS A 28 1.72 -4.42 -14.78
N ALA A 29 2.40 -4.03 -15.86
CA ALA A 29 3.82 -3.69 -15.84
C ALA A 29 4.09 -2.50 -14.91
N LYS A 30 3.33 -1.40 -15.04
CA LYS A 30 3.47 -0.24 -14.15
C LYS A 30 3.17 -0.58 -12.71
N SER A 31 2.11 -1.36 -12.46
CA SER A 31 1.78 -1.80 -11.10
C SER A 31 2.90 -2.60 -10.48
N GLN A 32 3.49 -3.54 -11.23
CA GLN A 32 4.60 -4.34 -10.76
C GLN A 32 5.85 -3.52 -10.46
N ILE A 33 6.15 -2.50 -11.28
CA ILE A 33 7.25 -1.56 -11.01
C ILE A 33 7.01 -0.80 -9.71
N GLN A 34 5.80 -0.26 -9.50
CA GLN A 34 5.47 0.45 -8.27
C GLN A 34 5.57 -0.45 -7.03
N LEU A 35 5.08 -1.68 -7.13
CA LEU A 35 5.18 -2.65 -6.04
C LEU A 35 6.64 -2.99 -5.69
N LYS A 36 7.49 -3.21 -6.70
CA LYS A 36 8.93 -3.48 -6.51
C LYS A 36 9.69 -2.30 -5.91
N ARG A 37 9.21 -1.07 -6.08
CA ARG A 37 9.81 0.13 -5.51
C ARG A 37 9.54 0.31 -4.02
N ILE A 38 8.55 -0.39 -3.46
CA ILE A 38 8.25 -0.28 -2.03
C ILE A 38 9.35 -1.00 -1.25
N PRO A 39 10.16 -0.29 -0.44
CA PRO A 39 11.20 -0.95 0.32
C PRO A 39 10.58 -1.81 1.43
N LYS A 40 11.25 -2.90 1.77
CA LYS A 40 10.82 -3.80 2.85
C LYS A 40 10.61 -3.07 4.18
N GLU A 41 11.46 -2.07 4.46
CA GLU A 41 11.37 -1.23 5.66
C GLU A 41 10.03 -0.50 5.76
N ALA A 42 9.44 -0.06 4.64
CA ALA A 42 8.16 0.63 4.65
C ALA A 42 7.02 -0.29 5.12
N PHE A 43 7.11 -1.60 4.84
CA PHE A 43 6.17 -2.58 5.40
C PHE A 43 6.36 -2.75 6.90
N HIS A 44 7.61 -2.87 7.37
CA HIS A 44 7.88 -2.99 8.81
C HIS A 44 7.37 -1.78 9.59
N GLN A 45 7.63 -0.57 9.11
CA GLN A 45 7.12 0.66 9.70
C GLN A 45 5.59 0.69 9.71
N TYR A 46 4.95 0.36 8.59
CA TYR A 46 3.49 0.32 8.51
C TYR A 46 2.88 -0.65 9.55
N PHE A 47 3.42 -1.87 9.66
CA PHE A 47 2.93 -2.86 10.62
C PHE A 47 3.15 -2.45 12.07
N SER A 48 4.29 -1.81 12.38
CA SER A 48 4.56 -1.26 13.71
C SER A 48 3.55 -0.17 14.08
N ASN A 49 3.30 0.77 13.17
CA ASN A 49 2.32 1.83 13.38
C ASN A 49 0.89 1.28 13.49
N TRP A 50 0.56 0.28 12.67
CA TRP A 50 -0.72 -0.42 12.75
C TRP A 50 -0.92 -1.09 14.11
N ARG A 51 0.08 -1.82 14.62
CA ARG A 51 0.05 -2.42 15.96
C ARG A 51 -0.17 -1.39 17.07
N LEU A 52 0.49 -0.24 16.96
CA LEU A 52 0.32 0.86 17.92
C LEU A 52 -1.12 1.40 17.89
N ARG A 53 -1.71 1.56 16.69
CA ARG A 53 -3.12 1.96 16.55
C ARG A 53 -4.06 0.94 17.19
N CYS A 54 -3.85 -0.35 16.94
CA CYS A 54 -4.65 -1.40 17.57
C CYS A 54 -4.54 -1.35 19.11
N HIS A 55 -3.35 -1.19 19.67
CA HIS A 55 -3.17 -1.05 21.12
C HIS A 55 -3.92 0.15 21.70
N LYS A 56 -3.91 1.30 21.00
CA LYS A 56 -4.69 2.47 21.42
C LYS A 56 -6.19 2.20 21.39
N CYS A 57 -6.70 1.54 20.36
CA CYS A 57 -8.11 1.15 20.28
C CYS A 57 -8.52 0.22 21.43
N ILE A 58 -7.66 -0.73 21.81
CA ILE A 58 -7.93 -1.67 22.91
C ILE A 58 -7.88 -0.96 24.26
N SER A 59 -6.92 -0.04 24.46
CA SER A 59 -6.77 0.72 25.72
C SER A 59 -7.82 1.81 25.93
N GLN A 60 -8.58 2.17 24.91
CA GLN A 60 -9.67 3.16 24.97
C GLN A 60 -11.06 2.52 24.98
N GLY A 61 -11.14 1.18 25.03
CA GLY A 61 -12.37 0.44 25.31
C GLY A 61 -12.46 0.07 26.78
#